data_AF-E3NKR0-F1
#
_entry.id   AF-E3NKR0-F1
#
_cell.length_a   1.000
_cell.length_b   1.000
_cell.length_c   1.000
_cell.angle_alpha   90.00
_cell.angle_beta   90.00
_cell.angle_gamma   90.00
#
_symmetry.space_group_name_H-M   'P 1'
#
loop_
_entity.id
_entity.type
_entity.pdbx_description
1 polymer ?
#
loop_
_entity_poly.entity_id
_entity_poly.type
_entity_poly.pdbx_seq_one_letter_code
_entity_poly.pdbx_strand_id
1 'polypeptide(L)'
;MTGGSLVDPSFELLDPCPDIHALFVQFDARFFGGSLACCEVKWSPRMYSCAGICSYEVRGGRGGLCSIRLSKPLLALRPRKDLVETLLHEMIHAYLFVKERNRDRDGHGPHFQSHMHRINQAGGTNITIYHSFHDEVRLYKKHWWRCTGPCKDRRPFFGYVKRTCNRAPGPNDRWWAQHRQTCRGDFIKVKEPEGFGAKKPPKTTPGPAPKTKKSPPPPKVTLDDYFNKPGTSSSSSPKKSPITPFSGGGQKLGGASSTSSLLNPGSGGIRLGGVGSGVSRLLPPIHFSPTPSSSAPEVVTLDDDDEPEDALEMSFVLNSTTIICPSCNQEVLENLIHGHLDYCLA
;
A
#
# COMPACT_ATOMS: atom_id res chain seq x y z
N MET A 1 -21.33 -10.24 25.88
CA MET A 1 -19.97 -10.79 25.71
C MET A 1 -19.01 -9.63 25.84
N THR A 2 -18.31 -9.52 26.97
CA THR A 2 -17.25 -8.53 27.17
C THR A 2 -16.07 -8.94 26.28
N GLY A 3 -16.00 -8.38 25.08
CA GLY A 3 -14.97 -8.69 24.09
C GLY A 3 -13.62 -8.24 24.61
N GLY A 4 -12.63 -9.15 24.60
CA GLY A 4 -11.26 -8.84 25.00
C GLY A 4 -10.63 -7.69 24.20
N SER A 5 -9.50 -7.20 24.70
CA SER A 5 -8.68 -6.18 24.04
C SER A 5 -8.31 -6.62 22.63
N LEU A 6 -8.39 -5.70 21.66
CA LEU A 6 -7.99 -5.93 20.26
C LEU A 6 -6.49 -5.85 20.04
N VAL A 7 -5.78 -5.27 21.00
CA VAL A 7 -4.33 -5.00 20.95
C VAL A 7 -3.61 -5.68 22.10
N ASP A 8 -4.12 -6.84 22.53
CA ASP A 8 -3.42 -7.69 23.49
C ASP A 8 -2.02 -8.04 22.96
N PRO A 9 -0.94 -7.87 23.76
CA PRO A 9 0.43 -8.14 23.30
C PRO A 9 0.65 -9.56 22.77
N SER A 10 -0.14 -10.54 23.21
CA SER A 10 -0.05 -11.91 22.68
C SER A 10 -0.38 -11.99 21.19
N PHE A 11 -1.16 -11.07 20.64
CA PHE A 11 -1.49 -11.05 19.21
C PHE A 11 -0.30 -10.69 18.31
N GLU A 12 0.74 -10.05 18.85
CA GLU A 12 1.99 -9.83 18.12
C GLU A 12 2.69 -11.15 17.77
N LEU A 13 2.40 -12.23 18.51
CA LEU A 13 2.95 -13.57 18.26
C LEU A 13 1.94 -14.47 17.55
N LEU A 14 0.67 -14.40 17.93
CA LEU A 14 -0.37 -15.29 17.41
C LEU A 14 -0.83 -14.91 16.00
N ASP A 15 -0.87 -13.61 15.69
CA ASP A 15 -1.31 -13.10 14.39
C ASP A 15 -0.57 -11.78 14.07
N PRO A 16 0.74 -11.84 13.77
CA PRO A 16 1.54 -10.64 13.50
C PRO A 16 1.13 -9.90 12.21
N CYS A 17 0.43 -10.58 11.30
CA CYS A 17 0.10 -10.05 9.97
C CYS A 17 -1.37 -10.34 9.63
N PRO A 18 -2.33 -9.67 10.29
CA PRO A 18 -3.74 -9.93 10.08
C PRO A 18 -4.18 -9.61 8.66
N ASP A 19 -5.21 -10.33 8.22
CA ASP A 19 -5.97 -9.96 7.03
C ASP A 19 -6.83 -8.72 7.32
N ILE A 20 -6.52 -7.62 6.64
CA ILE A 20 -7.23 -6.34 6.78
C ILE A 20 -8.71 -6.42 6.40
N HIS A 21 -9.08 -7.32 5.48
CA HIS A 21 -10.48 -7.49 5.08
C HIS A 21 -11.27 -8.21 6.18
N ALA A 22 -10.65 -9.21 6.81
CA ALA A 22 -11.24 -9.90 7.95
C ALA A 22 -11.40 -8.95 9.15
N LEU A 23 -10.37 -8.14 9.44
CA LEU A 23 -10.45 -7.11 10.48
C LEU A 23 -11.55 -6.10 10.19
N PHE A 24 -11.62 -5.58 8.96
CA PHE A 24 -12.63 -4.61 8.55
C PHE A 24 -14.06 -5.12 8.78
N VAL A 25 -14.37 -6.34 8.32
CA VAL A 25 -15.70 -6.96 8.53
C VAL A 25 -16.02 -7.12 10.01
N GLN A 26 -15.04 -7.58 10.81
CA GLN A 26 -15.23 -7.75 12.26
C GLN A 26 -15.45 -6.42 12.97
N PHE A 27 -14.69 -5.39 12.63
CA PHE A 27 -14.78 -4.07 13.24
C PHE A 27 -16.05 -3.35 12.82
N ASP A 28 -16.50 -3.48 11.56
CA ASP A 28 -17.77 -2.93 11.09
C ASP A 28 -18.94 -3.50 11.90
N ALA A 29 -18.98 -4.83 12.04
CA ALA A 29 -19.99 -5.50 12.85
C ALA A 29 -19.92 -5.08 14.34
N ARG A 30 -18.72 -5.03 14.92
CA ARG A 30 -18.52 -4.76 16.35
C ARG A 30 -18.78 -3.31 16.75
N PHE A 31 -18.35 -2.34 15.92
CA PHE A 31 -18.30 -0.94 16.33
C PHE A 31 -19.18 0.00 15.51
N PHE A 32 -19.57 -0.40 14.29
CA PHE A 32 -20.27 0.46 13.33
C PHE A 32 -21.62 -0.12 12.86
N GLY A 33 -22.04 -1.26 13.42
CA GLY A 33 -23.34 -1.88 13.20
C GLY A 33 -23.57 -2.35 11.76
N GLY A 34 -22.51 -2.68 11.02
CA GLY A 34 -22.61 -3.09 9.61
C GLY A 34 -22.83 -1.93 8.63
N SER A 35 -22.64 -0.68 9.07
CA SER A 35 -22.91 0.51 8.25
C SER A 35 -21.84 0.76 7.19
N LEU A 36 -20.67 0.10 7.28
CA LEU A 36 -19.55 0.29 6.37
C LEU A 36 -19.48 -0.76 5.26
N ALA A 37 -20.50 -1.62 5.11
CA ALA A 37 -20.54 -2.66 4.07
C ALA A 37 -20.39 -2.13 2.63
N CYS A 38 -20.65 -0.84 2.38
CA CYS A 38 -20.45 -0.19 1.07
C CYS A 38 -19.03 0.36 0.85
N CYS A 39 -18.15 0.30 1.86
CA CYS A 39 -16.79 0.78 1.77
C CYS A 39 -15.86 -0.33 1.27
N GLU A 40 -14.80 0.05 0.55
CA GLU A 40 -13.68 -0.85 0.29
C GLU A 40 -12.52 -0.56 1.27
N VAL A 41 -11.76 -1.60 1.61
CA VAL A 41 -10.48 -1.48 2.32
C VAL A 41 -9.39 -2.11 1.46
N LYS A 42 -8.24 -1.46 1.28
CA LYS A 42 -7.13 -2.02 0.49
C LYS A 42 -5.76 -1.54 0.92
N TRP A 43 -4.75 -2.34 0.60
CA TRP A 43 -3.35 -1.93 0.74
C TRP A 43 -2.94 -0.95 -0.37
N SER A 44 -2.24 0.11 0.01
CA SER A 44 -1.52 1.00 -0.89
C SER A 44 -0.03 0.66 -0.88
N PRO A 45 0.54 0.20 -2.02
CA PRO A 45 1.97 -0.14 -2.10
C PRO A 45 2.89 1.08 -2.18
N ARG A 46 2.32 2.28 -2.40
CA ARG A 46 3.08 3.52 -2.68
C ARG A 46 2.66 4.72 -1.83
N MET A 47 2.02 4.48 -0.69
CA MET A 47 1.63 5.52 0.26
C MET A 47 2.70 5.66 1.33
N TYR A 48 3.44 6.77 1.34
CA TYR A 48 4.63 6.96 2.18
C TYR A 48 4.56 8.21 3.06
N SER A 49 3.48 8.99 2.98
CA SER A 49 3.26 10.21 3.77
C SER A 49 2.44 9.92 5.02
N CYS A 50 1.38 9.12 4.89
CA CYS A 50 0.49 8.72 5.97
C CYS A 50 0.30 7.18 6.00
N ALA A 51 -0.15 6.64 7.13
CA ALA A 51 -0.39 5.20 7.28
C ALA A 51 -1.79 4.75 6.87
N GLY A 52 -2.76 5.67 6.90
CA GLY A 52 -4.14 5.46 6.48
C GLY A 52 -4.63 6.67 5.71
N ILE A 53 -5.61 6.46 4.83
CA ILE A 53 -6.42 7.54 4.27
C ILE A 53 -7.81 7.01 3.91
N CYS A 54 -8.82 7.83 4.17
CA CYS A 54 -10.19 7.61 3.75
C CYS A 54 -10.58 8.60 2.65
N SER A 55 -10.95 8.06 1.48
CA SER A 55 -11.43 8.87 0.34
C SER A 55 -12.91 8.61 0.08
N TYR A 56 -13.67 9.66 -0.19
CA TYR A 56 -15.07 9.59 -0.55
C TYR A 56 -15.31 10.20 -1.94
N GLU A 57 -15.73 9.38 -2.90
CA GLU A 57 -16.00 9.82 -4.26
C GLU A 57 -17.46 10.27 -4.44
N VAL A 58 -17.74 11.57 -4.45
CA VAL A 58 -19.07 12.08 -4.78
C VAL A 58 -19.31 11.95 -6.28
N ARG A 59 -20.18 11.01 -6.69
CA ARG A 59 -20.55 10.85 -8.10
C ARG A 59 -21.94 11.44 -8.37
N GLY A 60 -21.96 12.67 -8.90
CA GLY A 60 -23.18 13.30 -9.43
C GLY A 60 -24.33 13.44 -8.42
N GLY A 61 -24.02 13.72 -7.15
CA GLY A 61 -25.02 13.95 -6.10
C GLY A 61 -25.74 12.69 -5.59
N ARG A 62 -25.37 11.50 -6.07
CA ARG A 62 -25.79 10.22 -5.48
C ARG A 62 -24.61 9.61 -4.72
N GLY A 63 -24.90 8.93 -3.61
CA GLY A 63 -23.92 8.44 -2.64
C GLY A 63 -22.68 7.83 -3.29
N GLY A 64 -21.53 8.24 -2.78
CA GLY A 64 -20.20 7.91 -3.27
C GLY A 64 -19.64 6.58 -2.82
N LEU A 65 -18.59 6.13 -3.51
CA LEU A 65 -17.73 5.03 -3.06
C LEU A 65 -16.79 5.55 -1.97
N CYS A 66 -16.82 4.93 -0.80
CA CYS A 66 -15.87 5.20 0.28
C CYS A 66 -14.73 4.17 0.23
N SER A 67 -13.49 4.64 0.16
CA SER A 67 -12.29 3.82 0.01
C SER A 67 -11.32 4.10 1.14
N ILE A 68 -11.09 3.10 1.99
CA ILE A 68 -10.06 3.11 3.01
C ILE A 68 -8.79 2.48 2.40
N ARG A 69 -7.67 3.20 2.49
CA ARG A 69 -6.37 2.70 2.04
C ARG A 69 -5.39 2.71 3.19
N LEU A 70 -4.67 1.61 3.34
CA LEU A 70 -3.64 1.45 4.37
C LEU A 70 -2.25 1.38 3.74
N SER A 71 -1.26 1.99 4.37
CA SER A 71 0.10 2.04 3.86
C SER A 71 0.78 0.71 4.12
N LYS A 72 0.99 -0.06 3.05
CA LYS A 72 1.84 -1.23 3.14
C LYS A 72 3.27 -0.88 3.60
N PRO A 73 3.96 0.14 3.04
CA PRO A 73 5.34 0.41 3.43
C PRO A 73 5.51 0.95 4.85
N LEU A 74 4.53 1.68 5.41
CA LEU A 74 4.63 2.19 6.79
C LEU A 74 4.17 1.15 7.81
N LEU A 75 3.08 0.41 7.56
CA LEU A 75 2.51 -0.51 8.56
C LEU A 75 3.17 -1.90 8.58
N ALA A 76 3.86 -2.32 7.51
CA ALA A 76 4.48 -3.65 7.46
C ALA A 76 5.68 -3.83 8.42
N LEU A 77 6.24 -2.73 8.94
CA LEU A 77 7.36 -2.74 9.87
C LEU A 77 6.94 -2.40 11.31
N ARG A 78 5.64 -2.29 11.55
CA ARG A 78 5.07 -1.85 12.83
C ARG A 78 4.42 -3.02 13.55
N PRO A 79 4.29 -2.94 14.88
CA PRO A 79 3.50 -3.90 15.64
C PRO A 79 2.06 -3.94 15.12
N ARG A 80 1.42 -5.11 15.24
CA ARG A 80 0.03 -5.35 14.83
C ARG A 80 -0.92 -4.27 15.35
N LYS A 81 -0.73 -3.80 16.58
CA LYS A 81 -1.59 -2.78 17.18
C LYS A 81 -1.73 -1.53 16.33
N ASP A 82 -0.66 -1.09 15.66
CA ASP A 82 -0.65 0.14 14.88
C ASP A 82 -1.51 -0.01 13.62
N LEU A 83 -1.52 -1.20 13.02
CA LEU A 83 -2.43 -1.55 11.92
C LEU A 83 -3.88 -1.52 12.38
N VAL A 84 -4.18 -2.10 13.55
CA VAL A 84 -5.54 -2.13 14.11
C VAL A 84 -6.04 -0.72 14.41
N GLU A 85 -5.23 0.10 15.07
CA GLU A 85 -5.58 1.47 15.46
C GLU A 85 -5.70 2.39 14.24
N THR A 86 -4.81 2.26 13.25
CA THR A 86 -4.91 3.00 11.97
C THR A 86 -6.17 2.60 11.23
N LEU A 87 -6.48 1.30 11.10
CA LEU A 87 -7.70 0.86 10.42
C LEU A 87 -8.95 1.39 11.11
N LEU A 88 -9.02 1.33 12.45
CA LEU A 88 -10.17 1.86 13.19
C LEU A 88 -10.32 3.37 13.04
N HIS A 89 -9.20 4.11 13.01
CA HIS A 89 -9.19 5.56 12.71
C HIS A 89 -9.86 5.84 11.36
N GLU A 90 -9.41 5.18 10.28
CA GLU A 90 -10.01 5.36 8.96
C GLU A 90 -11.48 4.93 8.89
N MET A 91 -11.86 3.89 9.64
CA MET A 91 -13.26 3.44 9.71
C MET A 91 -14.17 4.44 10.41
N ILE A 92 -13.65 5.22 11.39
CA ILE A 92 -14.41 6.33 11.99
C ILE A 92 -14.69 7.40 10.93
N HIS A 93 -13.68 7.81 10.14
CA HIS A 93 -13.89 8.74 9.03
C HIS A 93 -14.94 8.23 8.04
N ALA A 94 -14.80 6.98 7.61
CA ALA A 94 -15.75 6.34 6.71
C ALA A 94 -17.18 6.35 7.27
N TYR A 95 -17.34 6.08 8.57
CA TYR A 95 -18.65 6.08 9.23
C TYR A 95 -19.27 7.47 9.27
N LEU A 96 -18.51 8.49 9.65
CA LEU A 96 -18.99 9.88 9.68
C LEU A 96 -19.42 10.35 8.30
N PHE A 97 -18.71 9.95 7.24
CA PHE A 97 -19.09 10.26 5.87
C PHE A 97 -20.35 9.54 5.40
N VAL A 98 -20.36 8.21 5.53
CA VAL A 98 -21.41 7.36 4.96
C VAL A 98 -22.71 7.56 5.72
N LYS A 99 -22.64 7.62 7.06
CA LYS A 99 -23.83 7.59 7.92
C LYS A 99 -24.27 8.97 8.36
N GLU A 100 -23.34 9.79 8.85
CA GLU A 100 -23.67 11.10 9.43
C GLU A 100 -23.68 12.21 8.39
N ARG A 101 -23.21 11.94 7.16
CA ARG A 101 -23.04 12.92 6.09
C ARG A 101 -22.24 14.14 6.56
N ASN A 102 -21.38 13.94 7.55
CA ASN A 102 -20.56 15.00 8.10
C ASN A 102 -19.51 15.38 7.05
N ARG A 103 -19.45 16.67 6.73
CA ARG A 103 -18.47 17.28 5.81
C ARG A 103 -17.57 18.28 6.55
N ASP A 104 -17.45 18.12 7.86
CA ASP A 104 -16.55 18.92 8.69
C ASP A 104 -15.16 18.96 8.05
N ARG A 105 -14.61 20.17 8.00
CA ARG A 105 -13.30 20.41 7.40
C ARG A 105 -12.15 19.86 8.23
N ASP A 106 -12.33 19.83 9.55
CA ASP A 106 -11.31 19.48 10.55
C ASP A 106 -11.02 17.96 10.62
N GLY A 107 -11.81 17.11 9.94
CA GLY A 107 -11.67 15.65 9.95
C GLY A 107 -11.97 14.96 11.29
N HIS A 108 -11.63 15.58 12.43
CA HIS A 108 -11.57 15.00 13.77
C HIS A 108 -12.36 15.77 14.84
N GLY A 109 -13.48 16.39 14.44
CA GLY A 109 -14.38 17.12 15.34
C GLY A 109 -15.03 16.27 16.45
N PRO A 110 -15.94 16.84 17.25
CA PRO A 110 -16.53 16.17 18.42
C PRO A 110 -17.15 14.78 18.13
N HIS A 111 -17.70 14.59 16.94
CA HIS A 111 -18.26 13.31 16.49
C HIS A 111 -17.19 12.23 16.32
N PHE A 112 -16.06 12.58 15.70
CA PHE A 112 -14.91 11.69 15.58
C PHE A 112 -14.38 11.30 16.95
N GLN A 113 -14.16 12.29 17.82
CA GLN A 113 -13.64 12.07 19.17
C GLN A 113 -14.57 11.19 20.00
N SER A 114 -15.89 11.37 19.87
CA SER A 114 -16.88 10.52 20.53
C SER A 114 -16.74 9.05 20.13
N HIS A 115 -16.63 8.76 18.83
CA HIS A 115 -16.42 7.39 18.35
C HIS A 115 -15.06 6.83 18.73
N MET A 116 -14.00 7.63 18.62
CA MET A 116 -12.66 7.27 19.04
C MET A 116 -12.64 6.83 20.51
N HIS A 117 -13.18 7.63 21.43
CA HIS A 117 -13.24 7.30 22.86
C HIS A 117 -14.10 6.05 23.13
N ARG A 118 -15.26 5.94 22.49
CA ARG A 118 -16.14 4.76 22.61
C ARG A 118 -15.44 3.48 22.17
N ILE A 119 -14.72 3.51 21.04
CA ILE A 119 -14.01 2.34 20.51
C ILE A 119 -12.79 2.01 21.36
N ASN A 120 -12.02 3.00 21.82
CA ASN A 120 -10.90 2.79 22.74
C ASN A 120 -11.35 2.09 24.01
N GLN A 121 -12.44 2.56 24.63
CA GLN A 121 -12.99 1.93 25.83
C GLN A 121 -13.50 0.51 25.58
N ALA A 122 -14.21 0.28 24.47
CA ALA A 122 -14.83 -1.01 24.17
C ALA A 122 -13.87 -2.05 23.55
N GLY A 123 -12.80 -1.59 22.92
CA GLY A 123 -11.82 -2.39 22.18
C GLY A 123 -10.48 -2.53 22.89
N GLY A 124 -10.22 -1.79 23.96
CA GLY A 124 -8.92 -1.77 24.63
C GLY A 124 -7.81 -1.15 23.78
N THR A 125 -8.18 -0.33 22.78
CA THR A 125 -7.26 0.33 21.85
C THR A 125 -6.90 1.73 22.33
N ASN A 126 -5.90 2.35 21.70
CA ASN A 126 -5.53 3.74 21.90
C ASN A 126 -5.48 4.51 20.57
N ILE A 127 -6.60 4.51 19.84
CA ILE A 127 -6.79 5.33 18.65
C ILE A 127 -6.62 6.80 19.06
N THR A 128 -5.78 7.51 18.31
CA THR A 128 -5.53 8.94 18.47
C THR A 128 -5.98 9.70 17.23
N ILE A 129 -6.11 11.03 17.36
CA ILE A 129 -6.36 11.95 16.25
C ILE A 129 -5.14 11.99 15.32
N TYR A 130 -3.94 12.06 15.90
CA TYR A 130 -2.70 12.07 15.14
C TYR A 130 -1.93 10.78 15.36
N HIS A 131 -1.41 10.23 14.27
CA HIS A 131 -0.52 9.07 14.34
C HIS A 131 0.94 9.50 14.16
N SER A 132 1.86 8.83 14.87
CA SER A 132 3.30 9.11 14.77
C SER A 132 4.01 8.06 13.93
N PHE A 133 4.16 8.34 12.62
CA PHE A 133 4.94 7.53 11.67
C PHE A 133 6.19 8.27 11.14
N HIS A 134 6.66 9.25 11.92
CA HIS A 134 7.67 10.22 11.49
C HIS A 134 8.98 9.56 11.06
N ASP A 135 9.44 8.54 11.78
CA ASP A 135 10.71 7.88 11.49
C ASP A 135 10.62 7.00 10.23
N GLU A 136 9.49 6.30 10.06
CA GLU A 136 9.24 5.49 8.86
C GLU A 136 9.08 6.38 7.63
N VAL A 137 8.31 7.47 7.72
CA VAL A 137 8.17 8.45 6.64
C VAL A 137 9.54 9.03 6.28
N ARG A 138 10.36 9.38 7.28
CA ARG A 138 11.73 9.90 7.08
C ARG A 138 12.63 8.88 6.38
N LEU A 139 12.53 7.59 6.70
CA LEU A 139 13.26 6.50 6.04
C LEU A 139 12.94 6.42 4.54
N TYR A 140 11.69 6.66 4.14
CA TYR A 140 11.26 6.62 2.75
C TYR A 140 11.55 7.90 1.96
N LYS A 141 11.73 9.05 2.62
CA LYS A 141 12.13 10.32 1.99
C LYS A 141 13.60 10.26 1.53
N LYS A 142 13.88 9.56 0.43
CA LYS A 142 15.25 9.32 -0.09
C LYS A 142 15.76 10.33 -1.11
N HIS A 143 14.90 11.21 -1.62
CA HIS A 143 15.27 12.23 -2.58
C HIS A 143 15.37 13.58 -1.90
N TRP A 144 16.57 14.14 -1.82
CA TRP A 144 16.81 15.38 -1.09
C TRP A 144 17.27 16.47 -2.03
N TRP A 145 16.74 17.66 -1.81
CA TRP A 145 17.21 18.89 -2.41
C TRP A 145 17.62 19.87 -1.33
N ARG A 146 18.60 20.71 -1.63
CA ARG A 146 18.99 21.83 -0.79
C ARG A 146 18.95 23.12 -1.59
N CYS A 147 18.41 24.17 -1.00
CA CYS A 147 18.35 25.50 -1.60
C CYS A 147 19.75 26.14 -1.58
N THR A 148 20.08 26.85 -2.67
CA THR A 148 21.31 27.64 -2.79
C THR A 148 21.19 29.04 -2.18
N GLY A 149 19.96 29.48 -1.91
CA GLY A 149 19.65 30.81 -1.37
C GLY A 149 19.77 30.91 0.17
N PRO A 150 19.43 32.08 0.73
CA PRO A 150 19.60 32.38 2.16
C PRO A 150 18.75 31.50 3.09
N CYS A 151 17.74 30.79 2.58
CA CYS A 151 16.97 29.86 3.43
C CYS A 151 17.77 28.64 3.91
N LYS A 152 18.96 28.38 3.34
CA LYS A 152 19.86 27.32 3.82
C LYS A 152 20.30 27.53 5.29
N ASP A 153 20.29 28.78 5.75
CA ASP A 153 20.69 29.18 7.10
C ASP A 153 19.47 29.57 7.97
N ARG A 154 18.24 29.42 7.44
CA ARG A 154 17.00 29.78 8.14
C ARG A 154 16.29 28.54 8.67
N ARG A 155 15.89 28.62 9.94
CA ARG A 155 14.93 27.68 10.54
C ARG A 155 13.58 27.71 9.79
N PRO A 156 12.79 26.62 9.89
CA PRO A 156 13.17 25.34 10.46
C PRO A 156 13.92 24.44 9.47
N PHE A 157 13.76 24.64 8.16
CA PHE A 157 14.16 23.64 7.15
C PHE A 157 15.63 23.67 6.73
N PHE A 158 16.36 24.76 7.02
CA PHE A 158 17.75 24.94 6.58
C PHE A 158 17.95 24.68 5.07
N GLY A 159 16.96 25.10 4.29
CA GLY A 159 16.91 24.97 2.84
C GLY A 159 16.72 23.54 2.32
N TYR A 160 16.49 22.54 3.17
CA TYR A 160 16.22 21.18 2.72
C TYR A 160 14.78 20.98 2.29
N VAL A 161 14.61 20.15 1.26
CA VAL A 161 13.32 19.52 0.92
C VAL A 161 13.58 18.05 0.71
N LYS A 162 12.86 17.18 1.42
CA LYS A 162 13.02 15.73 1.34
C LYS A 162 11.74 15.07 0.87
N ARG A 163 11.83 14.20 -0.13
CA ARG A 163 10.66 13.55 -0.75
C ARG A 163 10.88 12.07 -0.95
N THR A 164 9.76 11.36 -0.99
CA THR A 164 9.68 9.92 -1.28
C THR A 164 9.77 9.63 -2.78
N CYS A 165 9.56 10.64 -3.62
CA CYS A 165 9.67 10.56 -5.07
C CYS A 165 10.66 11.59 -5.63
N ASN A 166 11.23 11.29 -6.81
CA ASN A 166 12.14 12.16 -7.53
C ASN A 166 11.39 13.32 -8.23
N ARG A 167 10.78 14.20 -7.45
CA ARG A 167 10.11 15.42 -7.93
C ARG A 167 10.83 16.63 -7.35
N ALA A 168 11.53 17.40 -8.17
CA ALA A 168 12.19 18.62 -7.71
C ALA A 168 11.16 19.62 -7.15
N PRO A 169 11.53 20.44 -6.14
CA PRO A 169 10.73 21.57 -5.73
C PRO A 169 10.41 22.51 -6.90
N GLY A 170 9.18 23.00 -6.99
CA GLY A 170 8.77 23.83 -8.12
C GLY A 170 7.36 24.43 -7.97
N PRO A 171 6.83 25.05 -9.05
CA PRO A 171 5.60 25.84 -9.01
C PRO A 171 4.33 25.14 -8.52
N ASN A 172 4.30 23.81 -8.55
CA ASN A 172 3.17 23.03 -8.05
C ASN A 172 3.16 22.88 -6.52
N ASP A 173 4.25 23.26 -5.84
CA ASP A 173 4.31 23.24 -4.39
C ASP A 173 3.67 24.50 -3.81
N ARG A 174 2.77 24.34 -2.82
CA ARG A 174 1.97 25.43 -2.24
C ARG A 174 2.82 26.59 -1.71
N TRP A 175 4.00 26.28 -1.16
CA TRP A 175 4.95 27.25 -0.60
C TRP A 175 5.90 27.87 -1.65
N TRP A 176 5.90 27.39 -2.90
CA TRP A 176 6.89 27.79 -3.91
C TRP A 176 6.86 29.30 -4.22
N ALA A 177 5.66 29.89 -4.35
CA ALA A 177 5.51 31.30 -4.64
C ALA A 177 6.14 32.18 -3.55
N GLN A 178 5.91 31.84 -2.28
CA GLN A 178 6.51 32.53 -1.13
C GLN A 178 8.02 32.35 -1.07
N HIS A 179 8.52 31.13 -1.30
CA HIS A 179 9.95 30.87 -1.38
C HIS A 179 10.61 31.70 -2.49
N ARG A 180 9.99 31.79 -3.67
CA ARG A 180 10.51 32.57 -4.80
C ARG A 180 10.56 34.07 -4.47
N GLN A 181 9.63 34.59 -3.68
CA GLN A 181 9.64 35.99 -3.26
C GLN A 181 10.70 36.29 -2.19
N THR A 182 10.84 35.42 -1.20
CA THR A 182 11.61 35.67 0.04
C THR A 182 13.03 35.08 0.06
N CYS A 183 13.34 34.16 -0.84
CA CYS A 183 14.63 33.47 -0.90
C CYS A 183 15.28 33.63 -2.27
N ARG A 184 14.52 33.41 -3.35
CA ARG A 184 15.00 33.42 -4.75
C ARG A 184 16.11 32.41 -5.08
N GLY A 185 16.47 31.53 -4.15
CA GLY A 185 17.42 30.45 -4.40
C GLY A 185 16.84 29.35 -5.29
N ASP A 186 17.72 28.51 -5.81
CA ASP A 186 17.37 27.34 -6.59
C ASP A 186 17.64 26.08 -5.78
N PHE A 187 16.91 25.00 -6.07
CA PHE A 187 17.06 23.73 -5.35
C PHE A 187 17.93 22.75 -6.13
N ILE A 188 19.10 22.44 -5.57
CA ILE A 188 20.02 21.43 -6.10
C ILE A 188 19.75 20.08 -5.44
N LYS A 189 19.83 19.00 -6.22
CA LYS A 189 19.66 17.65 -5.68
C LYS A 189 20.94 17.24 -4.94
N VAL A 190 20.80 16.84 -3.67
CA VAL A 190 21.94 16.51 -2.80
C VAL A 190 21.95 15.05 -2.34
N LYS A 191 20.83 14.32 -2.50
CA LYS A 191 20.76 12.89 -2.19
C LYS A 191 19.75 12.17 -3.09
N GLU A 192 20.09 10.96 -3.49
CA GLU A 192 19.20 10.02 -4.16
C GLU A 192 19.49 8.58 -3.75
N PRO A 193 18.54 7.65 -3.94
CA PRO A 193 18.77 6.23 -3.69
C PRO A 193 19.92 5.68 -4.55
N GLU A 194 20.73 4.79 -3.98
CA GLU A 194 21.80 4.09 -4.71
C GLU A 194 21.24 3.37 -5.94
N GLY A 195 21.94 3.50 -7.07
CA GLY A 195 21.55 2.89 -8.35
C GLY A 195 20.43 3.62 -9.11
N PHE A 196 19.89 4.71 -8.58
CA PHE A 196 18.91 5.54 -9.29
C PHE A 196 19.59 6.28 -10.45
N GLY A 197 19.15 6.04 -11.69
CA GLY A 197 19.73 6.68 -12.89
C GLY A 197 20.89 5.93 -13.55
N ALA A 198 21.34 4.79 -12.99
CA ALA A 198 22.25 3.88 -13.67
C ALA A 198 21.55 3.31 -14.91
N LYS A 199 21.85 3.87 -16.08
CA LYS A 199 21.49 3.26 -17.37
C LYS A 199 22.01 1.82 -17.34
N LYS A 200 21.12 0.84 -17.54
CA LYS A 200 21.57 -0.53 -17.87
C LYS A 200 22.64 -0.38 -18.95
N PRO A 201 23.84 -0.97 -18.79
CA PRO A 201 24.86 -0.89 -19.83
C PRO A 201 24.22 -1.38 -21.13
N PRO A 202 24.40 -0.68 -22.25
CA PRO A 202 23.91 -1.17 -23.54
C PRO A 202 24.50 -2.57 -23.71
N LYS A 203 23.66 -3.56 -24.00
CA LYS A 203 24.13 -4.87 -24.45
C LYS A 203 24.98 -4.60 -25.69
N THR A 204 26.29 -4.64 -25.52
CA THR A 204 27.23 -4.62 -26.63
C THR A 204 26.91 -5.83 -27.50
N THR A 205 26.37 -5.57 -28.67
CA THR A 205 26.23 -6.54 -29.74
C THR A 205 27.64 -6.92 -30.19
N PRO A 206 28.06 -8.20 -30.11
CA PRO A 206 29.28 -8.62 -30.78
C PRO A 206 29.02 -8.59 -32.29
N GLY A 207 29.82 -7.80 -33.02
CA GLY A 207 29.88 -7.83 -34.48
C GLY A 207 30.32 -9.21 -35.02
N PRO A 208 30.19 -9.44 -36.35
CA PRO A 208 30.13 -10.77 -36.93
C PRO A 208 31.48 -11.51 -36.95
N ALA A 209 31.40 -12.81 -36.72
CA ALA A 209 32.48 -13.78 -36.48
C ALA A 209 33.34 -14.15 -37.71
N PRO A 210 34.46 -14.88 -37.51
CA PRO A 210 34.88 -15.96 -38.38
C PRO A 210 34.51 -17.34 -37.78
N LYS A 211 34.00 -18.20 -38.66
CA LYS A 211 33.37 -19.51 -38.38
C LYS A 211 34.39 -20.59 -38.02
N THR A 212 34.14 -21.36 -36.96
CA THR A 212 34.58 -22.76 -36.85
C THR A 212 33.48 -23.62 -36.22
N LYS A 213 33.32 -24.84 -36.76
CA LYS A 213 32.23 -25.80 -36.50
C LYS A 213 32.50 -26.61 -35.22
N LYS A 214 31.48 -26.87 -34.38
CA LYS A 214 31.06 -28.21 -33.89
C LYS A 214 29.96 -28.20 -32.79
N SER A 215 29.07 -29.21 -32.93
CA SER A 215 28.07 -29.84 -32.03
C SER A 215 26.87 -29.05 -31.46
N PRO A 216 25.63 -29.59 -31.56
CA PRO A 216 24.41 -28.93 -31.07
C PRO A 216 24.12 -29.27 -29.59
N PRO A 217 23.63 -28.32 -28.77
CA PRO A 217 23.08 -28.59 -27.45
C PRO A 217 21.59 -29.00 -27.54
N PRO A 218 21.04 -29.68 -26.51
CA PRO A 218 19.66 -30.21 -26.53
C PRO A 218 18.60 -29.10 -26.49
N PRO A 219 17.38 -29.35 -27.00
CA PRO A 219 16.36 -28.32 -27.16
C PRO A 219 15.83 -27.85 -25.79
N LYS A 220 15.98 -26.55 -25.52
CA LYS A 220 15.27 -25.86 -24.44
C LYS A 220 13.88 -25.51 -24.94
N VAL A 221 12.89 -26.31 -24.58
CA VAL A 221 11.49 -25.95 -24.76
C VAL A 221 11.09 -25.13 -23.53
N THR A 222 10.85 -23.84 -23.70
CA THR A 222 10.33 -22.94 -22.66
C THR A 222 8.83 -22.77 -22.83
N LEU A 223 8.12 -22.64 -21.71
CA LEU A 223 6.64 -22.57 -21.63
C LEU A 223 6.02 -21.42 -22.45
N ASP A 224 6.84 -20.44 -22.85
CA ASP A 224 6.45 -19.23 -23.60
C ASP A 224 6.09 -19.51 -25.07
N ASP A 225 6.52 -20.64 -25.64
CA ASP A 225 6.19 -21.02 -27.04
C ASP A 225 4.75 -21.55 -27.20
N TYR A 226 4.03 -21.79 -26.08
CA TYR A 226 2.66 -22.33 -26.10
C TYR A 226 1.57 -21.24 -26.14
N PHE A 227 1.89 -19.99 -25.83
CA PHE A 227 0.89 -18.90 -25.71
C PHE A 227 0.90 -17.86 -26.84
N ASN A 228 1.88 -17.90 -27.75
CA ASN A 228 1.96 -16.94 -28.85
C ASN A 228 1.55 -17.56 -30.19
N LYS A 229 0.24 -17.60 -30.44
CA LYS A 229 -0.28 -17.63 -31.82
C LYS A 229 -1.48 -16.69 -31.95
N PRO A 230 -1.41 -15.63 -32.77
CA PRO A 230 -2.58 -14.80 -33.08
C PRO A 230 -3.50 -15.56 -34.04
N GLY A 231 -4.71 -15.90 -33.56
CA GLY A 231 -5.75 -16.54 -34.36
C GLY A 231 -6.56 -15.51 -35.14
N THR A 232 -6.37 -15.46 -36.46
CA THR A 232 -7.30 -14.86 -37.41
C THR A 232 -8.25 -15.93 -37.95
N SER A 233 -9.52 -15.57 -38.04
CA SER A 233 -10.64 -16.33 -38.59
C SER A 233 -10.46 -16.68 -40.06
N SER A 234 -10.80 -17.92 -40.45
CA SER A 234 -11.76 -18.23 -41.53
C SER A 234 -11.78 -19.71 -41.92
N SER A 235 -12.96 -20.10 -42.35
CA SER A 235 -13.50 -21.41 -42.73
C SER A 235 -12.81 -22.14 -43.89
N SER A 236 -12.62 -23.47 -43.75
CA SER A 236 -13.09 -24.52 -44.66
C SER A 236 -12.36 -25.87 -44.45
N SER A 237 -13.11 -26.96 -44.39
CA SER A 237 -12.64 -28.36 -44.38
C SER A 237 -12.93 -29.00 -45.75
N PRO A 238 -12.55 -30.26 -46.07
CA PRO A 238 -11.51 -31.16 -45.53
C PRO A 238 -10.62 -31.83 -46.64
N LYS A 239 -9.54 -32.54 -46.29
CA LYS A 239 -9.11 -33.77 -47.01
C LYS A 239 -8.09 -34.62 -46.21
N LYS A 240 -8.58 -35.83 -45.88
CA LYS A 240 -7.99 -37.18 -45.65
C LYS A 240 -6.53 -37.35 -45.16
N SER A 241 -6.43 -38.22 -44.16
CA SER A 241 -5.27 -38.80 -43.46
C SER A 241 -4.37 -39.71 -44.34
N PRO A 242 -3.21 -40.16 -43.81
CA PRO A 242 -3.21 -41.42 -43.06
C PRO A 242 -2.43 -41.40 -41.73
N ILE A 243 -2.96 -42.19 -40.80
CA ILE A 243 -2.41 -42.59 -39.51
C ILE A 243 -1.26 -43.58 -39.71
N THR A 244 -0.20 -43.46 -38.91
CA THR A 244 0.63 -44.60 -38.45
C THR A 244 0.92 -44.45 -36.94
N PRO A 245 1.10 -45.56 -36.20
CA PRO A 245 0.51 -45.72 -34.87
C PRO A 245 1.45 -45.47 -33.69
N PHE A 246 0.79 -45.17 -32.57
CA PHE A 246 1.29 -45.20 -31.20
C PHE A 246 1.77 -46.60 -30.81
N SER A 247 3.00 -46.68 -30.27
CA SER A 247 3.52 -47.87 -29.59
C SER A 247 3.96 -47.46 -28.19
N GLY A 248 3.29 -47.99 -27.17
CA GLY A 248 3.71 -47.80 -25.78
C GLY A 248 2.60 -47.97 -24.74
N GLY A 249 2.26 -49.22 -24.43
CA GLY A 249 1.77 -49.73 -23.13
C GLY A 249 0.69 -48.94 -22.39
N GLY A 250 -0.57 -49.33 -22.56
CA GLY A 250 -1.67 -48.88 -21.71
C GLY A 250 -1.72 -49.56 -20.34
N GLN A 251 -2.30 -48.87 -19.37
CA GLN A 251 -3.13 -49.46 -18.32
C GLN A 251 -4.41 -48.62 -18.22
N LYS A 252 -5.54 -49.22 -18.59
CA LYS A 252 -6.90 -48.72 -18.31
C LYS A 252 -7.42 -49.47 -17.10
N LEU A 253 -7.86 -48.75 -16.07
CA LEU A 253 -8.99 -49.15 -15.24
C LEU A 253 -9.81 -47.90 -14.92
N GLY A 254 -10.84 -47.67 -15.74
CA GLY A 254 -12.01 -46.91 -15.33
C GLY A 254 -13.06 -47.88 -14.80
N GLY A 255 -13.95 -47.43 -13.93
CA GLY A 255 -15.10 -48.22 -13.50
C GLY A 255 -15.98 -47.46 -12.52
N ALA A 256 -17.14 -47.04 -13.00
CA ALA A 256 -18.15 -46.31 -12.26
C ALA A 256 -18.91 -47.20 -11.26
N SER A 257 -19.50 -46.53 -10.27
CA SER A 257 -20.73 -46.85 -9.54
C SER A 257 -21.04 -48.31 -9.19
N SER A 258 -20.96 -48.61 -7.90
CA SER A 258 -21.86 -49.56 -7.25
C SER A 258 -22.07 -49.20 -5.78
N THR A 259 -23.35 -49.16 -5.42
CA THR A 259 -23.94 -48.97 -4.09
C THR A 259 -23.50 -50.04 -3.10
N SER A 260 -23.16 -49.66 -1.87
CA SER A 260 -23.39 -50.50 -0.68
C SER A 260 -23.28 -49.67 0.59
N SER A 261 -24.41 -49.54 1.27
CA SER A 261 -24.59 -49.02 2.62
C SER A 261 -23.99 -50.00 3.64
N LEU A 262 -23.10 -49.55 4.53
CA LEU A 262 -22.92 -50.12 5.87
C LEU A 262 -22.39 -49.05 6.86
N LEU A 263 -23.02 -49.05 8.04
CA LEU A 263 -22.81 -48.27 9.27
C LEU A 263 -21.40 -48.56 9.87
N ASN A 264 -20.74 -47.85 10.79
CA ASN A 264 -20.99 -46.79 11.77
C ASN A 264 -19.60 -46.17 12.20
N PRO A 265 -19.39 -45.37 13.29
CA PRO A 265 -18.50 -44.22 13.27
C PRO A 265 -17.24 -44.40 14.15
N GLY A 266 -16.19 -43.61 13.92
CA GLY A 266 -15.07 -43.61 14.88
C GLY A 266 -13.77 -43.01 14.36
N SER A 267 -13.43 -41.86 14.91
CA SER A 267 -12.10 -41.24 14.95
C SER A 267 -11.52 -40.64 13.66
N GLY A 268 -11.27 -39.33 13.74
CA GLY A 268 -9.95 -38.75 13.49
C GLY A 268 -9.34 -38.88 12.09
N GLY A 269 -9.48 -37.83 11.28
CA GLY A 269 -8.65 -37.65 10.09
C GLY A 269 -8.99 -36.40 9.30
N ILE A 270 -8.46 -35.25 9.73
CA ILE A 270 -8.47 -34.01 8.92
C ILE A 270 -7.48 -34.22 7.77
N ARG A 271 -7.99 -34.30 6.54
CA ARG A 271 -7.19 -34.24 5.31
C ARG A 271 -7.03 -32.77 4.89
N LEU A 272 -5.84 -32.23 5.11
CA LEU A 272 -5.35 -31.01 4.47
C LEU A 272 -5.13 -31.27 2.97
N GLY A 273 -5.58 -30.35 2.11
CA GLY A 273 -5.16 -30.26 0.71
C GLY A 273 -6.31 -30.35 -0.30
N GLY A 274 -6.91 -29.20 -0.63
CA GLY A 274 -7.85 -29.01 -1.72
C GLY A 274 -7.43 -27.84 -2.59
N VAL A 275 -7.01 -28.18 -3.80
CA VAL A 275 -6.56 -27.33 -4.91
C VAL A 275 -7.54 -26.21 -5.30
N GLY A 276 -7.00 -25.02 -5.53
CA GLY A 276 -7.39 -24.10 -6.62
C GLY A 276 -8.86 -23.76 -6.79
N SER A 277 -9.46 -23.00 -5.87
CA SER A 277 -10.55 -22.03 -6.10
C SER A 277 -10.92 -21.42 -4.75
N GLY A 278 -10.59 -20.15 -4.52
CA GLY A 278 -10.81 -19.45 -3.24
C GLY A 278 -12.29 -19.26 -2.88
N VAL A 279 -12.94 -20.32 -2.41
CA VAL A 279 -14.34 -20.32 -1.96
C VAL A 279 -14.46 -21.16 -0.69
N SER A 280 -14.93 -20.56 0.41
CA SER A 280 -15.36 -21.30 1.62
C SER A 280 -16.67 -22.05 1.36
N ARG A 281 -16.75 -23.32 1.78
CA ARG A 281 -17.88 -24.25 1.53
C ARG A 281 -19.14 -24.04 2.40
N LEU A 282 -19.43 -22.83 2.90
CA LEU A 282 -20.58 -22.64 3.82
C LEU A 282 -21.58 -21.54 3.46
N LEU A 283 -21.52 -20.92 2.28
CA LEU A 283 -22.56 -19.96 1.85
C LEU A 283 -22.86 -20.06 0.34
N PRO A 284 -24.10 -19.81 -0.11
CA PRO A 284 -24.44 -19.80 -1.52
C PRO A 284 -23.87 -18.54 -2.23
N PRO A 285 -23.57 -18.61 -3.54
CA PRO A 285 -23.02 -17.49 -4.30
C PRO A 285 -24.07 -16.42 -4.58
N ILE A 286 -23.68 -15.15 -4.45
CA ILE A 286 -24.50 -13.99 -4.79
C ILE A 286 -24.03 -13.44 -6.13
N HIS A 287 -24.93 -13.35 -7.11
CA HIS A 287 -24.65 -12.78 -8.42
C HIS A 287 -24.91 -11.26 -8.41
N PHE A 288 -23.89 -10.46 -8.75
CA PHE A 288 -24.07 -9.05 -9.10
C PHE A 288 -23.92 -8.86 -10.60
N SER A 289 -24.87 -8.13 -11.20
CA SER A 289 -24.84 -7.71 -12.60
C SER A 289 -24.46 -6.23 -12.69
N PRO A 290 -23.50 -5.82 -13.55
CA PRO A 290 -23.13 -4.43 -13.71
C PRO A 290 -23.86 -3.78 -14.89
N THR A 291 -24.18 -2.49 -14.77
CA THR A 291 -24.42 -1.61 -15.94
C THR A 291 -23.79 -0.23 -15.73
N PRO A 292 -23.33 0.44 -16.82
CA PRO A 292 -22.41 1.57 -16.74
C PRO A 292 -23.12 2.91 -16.92
N SER A 293 -22.58 3.97 -16.30
CA SER A 293 -22.55 5.28 -16.96
C SER A 293 -21.47 6.20 -16.38
N SER A 294 -20.88 6.94 -17.31
CA SER A 294 -19.69 7.76 -17.24
C SER A 294 -20.01 9.17 -16.70
N SER A 295 -19.35 9.55 -15.62
CA SER A 295 -18.93 10.91 -15.32
C SER A 295 -17.75 10.85 -14.34
N ALA A 296 -16.76 11.72 -14.52
CA ALA A 296 -15.60 11.76 -13.64
C ALA A 296 -16.07 12.14 -12.22
N PRO A 297 -15.77 11.32 -11.20
CA PRO A 297 -16.22 11.57 -9.84
C PRO A 297 -15.44 12.74 -9.21
N GLU A 298 -16.12 13.54 -8.39
CA GLU A 298 -15.49 14.49 -7.49
C GLU A 298 -15.00 13.72 -6.27
N VAL A 299 -13.68 13.61 -6.09
CA VAL A 299 -13.09 12.85 -4.97
C VAL A 299 -12.80 13.82 -3.85
N VAL A 300 -13.47 13.65 -2.71
CA VAL A 300 -13.12 14.31 -1.46
C VAL A 300 -12.17 13.37 -0.72
N THR A 301 -10.89 13.74 -0.66
CA THR A 301 -9.93 13.15 0.26
C THR A 301 -10.01 13.92 1.56
N LEU A 302 -10.19 13.22 2.69
CA LEU A 302 -9.71 13.78 3.95
C LEU A 302 -8.22 13.54 3.95
N ASP A 303 -7.48 14.61 3.76
CA ASP A 303 -6.06 14.60 4.04
C ASP A 303 -5.94 14.90 5.55
N ASP A 304 -5.78 13.85 6.35
CA ASP A 304 -5.70 13.89 7.83
C ASP A 304 -4.45 14.61 8.38
N ASP A 305 -3.66 15.21 7.49
CA ASP A 305 -2.47 16.03 7.75
C ASP A 305 -2.87 17.53 7.80
N ASP A 306 -3.81 17.91 8.69
CA ASP A 306 -4.13 19.33 8.96
C ASP A 306 -3.09 20.01 9.89
N GLU A 307 -2.12 19.25 10.40
CA GLU A 307 -0.82 19.85 10.67
C GLU A 307 -0.16 20.10 9.31
N PRO A 308 0.20 21.34 8.96
CA PRO A 308 0.83 21.59 7.67
C PRO A 308 2.02 20.62 7.54
N GLU A 309 2.27 20.06 6.36
CA GLU A 309 3.48 19.23 6.11
C GLU A 309 4.76 19.92 6.66
N ASP A 310 4.70 21.25 6.80
CA ASP A 310 5.66 22.17 7.43
C ASP A 310 5.77 22.09 8.98
N ALA A 311 4.72 21.75 9.73
CA ALA A 311 4.76 21.54 11.19
C ALA A 311 5.34 20.18 11.58
N LEU A 312 5.12 19.14 10.76
CA LEU A 312 5.80 17.85 10.91
C LEU A 312 7.30 17.95 10.54
N GLU A 313 7.69 18.97 9.76
CA GLU A 313 9.08 19.32 9.47
C GLU A 313 9.64 20.46 10.35
N MET A 314 8.90 20.90 11.38
CA MET A 314 9.46 21.56 12.59
C MET A 314 10.52 20.66 13.28
N SER A 315 10.61 19.40 12.82
CA SER A 315 11.54 18.31 13.13
C SER A 315 13.03 18.61 13.22
N PHE A 316 13.52 19.75 12.72
CA PHE A 316 14.92 20.12 12.97
C PHE A 316 15.08 20.94 14.22
N VAL A 317 14.05 21.46 14.88
CA VAL A 317 14.23 22.30 16.06
C VAL A 317 13.70 21.59 17.29
N LEU A 318 14.58 21.17 18.19
CA LEU A 318 14.19 20.61 19.48
C LEU A 318 13.94 21.71 20.52
N ASN A 319 14.81 22.72 20.53
CA ASN A 319 14.69 23.88 21.41
C ASN A 319 15.44 25.09 20.82
N SER A 320 15.63 26.15 21.61
CA SER A 320 16.30 27.37 21.18
C SER A 320 17.78 27.16 20.82
N THR A 321 18.46 26.13 21.34
CA THR A 321 19.90 25.90 21.12
C THR A 321 20.24 24.62 20.38
N THR A 322 19.32 23.65 20.35
CA THR A 322 19.54 22.30 19.81
C THR A 322 18.60 22.03 18.65
N ILE A 323 19.16 21.45 17.60
CA ILE A 323 18.48 21.10 16.36
C ILE A 323 18.80 19.66 15.92
N ILE A 324 17.88 18.99 15.24
CA ILE A 324 18.14 17.68 14.61
C ILE A 324 18.86 17.91 13.28
N CYS A 325 19.96 17.19 13.07
CA CYS A 325 20.65 17.20 11.79
C CYS A 325 19.75 16.64 10.68
N PRO A 326 19.51 17.38 9.58
CA PRO A 326 18.74 16.87 8.46
C PRO A 326 19.40 15.69 7.74
N SER A 327 20.69 15.43 7.92
CA SER A 327 21.35 14.30 7.27
C SER A 327 21.32 13.01 8.11
N CYS A 328 21.84 13.06 9.33
CA CYS A 328 22.03 11.86 10.15
C CYS A 328 20.98 11.68 11.26
N ASN A 329 20.08 12.66 11.42
CA ASN A 329 19.03 12.66 12.44
C ASN A 329 19.53 12.68 13.89
N GLN A 330 20.75 13.13 14.13
CA GLN A 330 21.31 13.33 15.47
C GLN A 330 21.02 14.74 15.98
N GLU A 331 20.94 14.89 17.30
CA GLU A 331 20.86 16.20 17.95
C GLU A 331 22.21 16.93 17.85
N VAL A 332 22.17 18.19 17.42
CA VAL A 332 23.34 19.04 17.19
C VAL A 332 23.02 20.43 17.71
N LEU A 333 24.00 21.10 18.33
CA LEU A 333 23.84 22.51 18.67
C LEU A 333 23.72 23.34 17.39
N GLU A 334 22.80 24.31 17.36
CA GLU A 334 22.54 25.11 16.16
C GLU A 334 23.80 25.80 15.63
N ASN A 335 24.66 26.30 16.52
CA ASN A 335 25.92 26.94 16.13
C ASN A 335 26.94 25.97 15.49
N LEU A 336 26.75 24.66 15.61
CA LEU A 336 27.61 23.62 15.05
C LEU A 336 27.00 22.92 13.82
N ILE A 337 25.76 23.24 13.44
CA ILE A 337 25.03 22.49 12.42
C ILE A 337 25.71 22.52 11.06
N HIS A 338 26.27 23.65 10.65
CA HIS A 338 26.89 23.78 9.34
C HIS A 338 28.12 22.88 9.23
N GLY A 339 29.01 22.90 10.22
CA GLY A 339 30.17 22.01 10.25
C GLY A 339 29.78 20.53 10.37
N HIS A 340 28.73 20.22 11.13
CA HIS A 340 28.21 18.85 11.20
C HIS A 340 27.62 18.39 9.85
N LEU A 341 26.92 19.25 9.12
CA LEU A 341 26.37 18.93 7.80
C LEU A 341 27.46 18.68 6.76
N ASP A 342 28.57 19.41 6.83
CA ASP A 342 29.72 19.19 5.94
C ASP A 342 30.30 17.78 6.14
N TYR A 343 30.33 17.27 7.37
CA TYR A 343 30.73 15.88 7.65
C TYR A 343 29.65 14.86 7.23
N CYS A 344 28.38 15.13 7.49
CA CYS A 344 27.30 14.16 7.24
C CYS A 344 26.87 14.04 5.77
N LEU A 345 27.39 14.89 4.88
CA LEU A 345 27.08 14.87 3.45
C LEU A 345 28.30 14.60 2.57
N ALA A 346 29.50 14.53 3.15
CA ALA A 346 30.71 14.10 2.48
C ALA A 346 30.70 12.58 2.21
#